data_AF-A0A940BU02-F1
#
_entry.id   AF-A0A940BU02-F1
#
_cell.length_a   1.000
_cell.length_b   1.000
_cell.length_c   1.000
_cell.angle_alpha   90.00
_cell.angle_beta   90.00
_cell.angle_gamma   90.00
#
_symmetry.space_group_name_H-M   'P 1'
#
loop_
_entity.id
_entity.type
_entity.pdbx_description
1 polymer ?
#
loop_
_entity_poly.entity_id
_entity_poly.type
_entity_poly.pdbx_seq_one_letter_code
_entity_poly.pdbx_strand_id
1 'polypeptide(L)' 'MALTKAQIEQKTKELREFIADHKDVQGPLMPIMQKAQELFGYLSFETQTLIADSLGIPVSEVYGVATFYGNFSLDAKGKY' A
#
# COMPACT_ATOMS: atom_id res chain seq x y z
N MET A 1 5.51 3.21 17.73
CA MET A 1 4.17 2.97 18.30
C MET A 1 3.38 2.21 17.26
N ALA A 2 2.79 1.07 17.62
CA ALA A 2 1.91 0.34 16.72
C ALA A 2 0.65 1.19 16.46
N LEU A 3 0.16 1.21 15.22
CA LEU A 3 -1.10 1.89 14.89
C LEU A 3 -2.24 1.20 15.64
N THR A 4 -3.14 2.01 16.22
CA THR A 4 -4.38 1.49 16.81
C THR A 4 -5.32 1.04 15.69
N LYS A 5 -6.25 0.10 15.98
CA LYS A 5 -7.23 -0.38 14.99
C LYS A 5 -7.99 0.78 14.31
N ALA A 6 -8.39 1.79 15.07
CA ALA A 6 -9.08 2.97 14.54
C ALA A 6 -8.20 3.77 13.54
N GLN A 7 -6.89 3.89 13.80
CA GLN A 7 -5.96 4.56 12.89
C GLN A 7 -5.73 3.76 11.61
N ILE A 8 -5.69 2.43 11.70
CA ILE A 8 -5.58 1.56 10.52
C ILE A 8 -6.82 1.72 9.65
N GLU A 9 -8.01 1.67 10.25
CA GLU A 9 -9.27 1.82 9.52
C GLU A 9 -9.38 3.18 8.82
N GLN A 10 -9.02 4.27 9.51
CA GLN A 10 -9.01 5.61 8.92
C GLN A 10 -8.03 5.72 7.74
N LYS A 11 -6.80 5.19 7.89
CA LYS A 11 -5.78 5.20 6.82
C LYS A 11 -6.17 4.31 5.65
N THR A 12 -6.82 3.17 5.91
CA THR A 12 -7.35 2.28 4.88
C THR A 12 -8.43 2.98 4.07
N LYS A 13 -9.30 3.76 4.72
CA LYS A 13 -10.31 4.57 4.03
C LYS A 13 -9.66 5.62 3.13
N GLU A 14 -8.68 6.37 3.66
CA GLU A 14 -7.93 7.37 2.89
C GLU A 14 -7.22 6.74 1.68
N LEU A 15 -6.61 5.57 1.85
CA LEU A 15 -5.98 4.83 0.75
C LEU A 15 -7.01 4.42 -0.31
N ARG A 16 -8.19 3.92 0.08
CA ARG A 16 -9.26 3.55 -0.87
C ARG A 16 -9.75 4.74 -1.67
N GLU A 17 -9.94 5.89 -1.04
CA GLU A 17 -10.32 7.14 -1.73
C GLU A 17 -9.24 7.54 -2.73
N PHE A 18 -7.96 7.51 -2.33
CA PHE A 18 -6.85 7.79 -3.22
C PHE A 18 -6.78 6.83 -4.41
N ILE A 19 -6.98 5.53 -4.18
CA ILE A 19 -7.02 4.52 -5.26
C ILE A 19 -8.17 4.81 -6.22
N ALA A 20 -9.36 5.16 -5.71
CA ALA A 20 -10.51 5.46 -6.56
C ALA A 20 -10.25 6.66 -7.49
N ASP A 21 -9.53 7.67 -7.01
CA ASP A 21 -9.17 8.86 -7.79
C ASP A 21 -8.04 8.60 -8.80
N HIS A 22 -7.19 7.60 -8.55
CA HIS A 22 -5.98 7.33 -9.34
C HIS A 22 -6.02 5.99 -10.10
N LYS A 23 -7.08 5.19 -10.02
CA LYS A 23 -7.15 3.90 -10.73
C LYS A 23 -7.15 4.04 -12.25
N ASP A 24 -7.62 5.17 -12.76
CA ASP A 24 -7.80 5.42 -14.21
C ASP A 24 -6.59 6.10 -14.86
N VAL A 25 -5.53 6.44 -14.10
CA VAL A 25 -4.28 6.95 -14.66
C VAL A 25 -3.36 5.82 -15.13
N GLN A 26 -2.54 6.10 -16.15
CA GLN A 26 -1.58 5.13 -16.68
C GLN A 26 -0.52 4.78 -15.61
N GLY A 27 -0.47 3.50 -15.24
CA GLY A 27 0.46 3.00 -14.21
C GLY A 27 0.08 3.39 -12.78
N PRO A 28 -1.14 3.06 -12.31
CA PRO A 28 -1.66 3.56 -11.04
C PRO A 28 -0.98 2.92 -9.81
N LEU A 29 -0.36 1.75 -9.99
CA LEU A 29 0.20 0.96 -8.91
C LEU A 29 1.30 1.69 -8.12
N MET A 30 2.25 2.33 -8.80
CA MET A 30 3.38 3.00 -8.14
C MET A 30 2.95 4.17 -7.22
N PRO A 31 2.15 5.15 -7.67
CA PRO A 31 1.69 6.23 -6.79
C PRO A 31 0.81 5.70 -5.64
N ILE A 32 0.00 4.67 -5.88
CA ILE A 32 -0.80 4.02 -4.83
C ILE A 32 0.08 3.36 -3.77
N MET A 33 1.12 2.63 -4.18
CA MET A 33 2.07 2.01 -3.25
C MET A 33 2.87 3.04 -2.45
N GLN A 34 3.23 4.17 -3.07
CA GLN A 34 3.88 5.28 -2.37
C GLN A 34 2.96 5.88 -1.30
N LYS A 35 1.70 6.15 -1.64
CA LYS A 35 0.70 6.65 -0.68
C LYS A 35 0.45 5.67 0.45
N ALA A 36 0.33 4.37 0.14
CA ALA A 36 0.19 3.34 1.16
C ALA A 36 1.39 3.30 2.11
N GLN A 37 2.61 3.37 1.60
CA GLN A 37 3.81 3.41 2.44
C GLN A 37 3.89 4.70 3.27
N GLU A 38 3.47 5.85 2.74
CA GLU A 38 3.38 7.11 3.51
C GLU A 38 2.40 6.98 4.68
N LEU A 39 1.23 6.38 4.44
CA LEU A 39 0.20 6.18 5.45
C LEU A 39 0.63 5.17 6.51
N PHE A 40 1.11 3.99 6.13
CA PHE A 40 1.35 2.89 7.06
C PHE A 40 2.80 2.78 7.53
N GLY A 41 3.75 3.39 6.82
CA GLY A 41 5.20 3.29 7.05
C GLY A 41 5.84 2.04 6.42
N TYR A 42 5.04 1.06 6.03
CA TYR A 42 5.43 -0.19 5.38
C TYR A 42 4.22 -0.79 4.66
N LEU A 43 4.45 -1.71 3.72
CA LEU A 43 3.44 -2.37 2.91
C LEU A 43 3.22 -3.80 3.42
N SER A 44 2.38 -3.92 4.44
CA SER A 44 1.94 -5.22 4.96
C SER A 44 1.23 -6.05 3.88
N PHE A 45 1.13 -7.36 4.07
CA PHE A 45 0.38 -8.24 3.16
C PHE A 45 -1.08 -7.83 3.01
N GLU A 46 -1.72 -7.36 4.10
CA GLU A 46 -3.11 -6.86 4.08
C GLU A 46 -3.22 -5.60 3.21
N THR A 47 -2.27 -4.67 3.33
CA THR A 47 -2.19 -3.47 2.50
C THR A 47 -1.96 -3.81 1.03
N GLN A 48 -1.07 -4.76 0.73
CA GLN A 48 -0.81 -5.21 -0.64
C GLN A 48 -2.04 -5.86 -1.27
N THR A 49 -2.74 -6.70 -0.50
CA THR A 49 -3.99 -7.35 -0.94
C THR A 49 -5.06 -6.33 -1.22
N LEU A 50 -5.24 -5.33 -0.34
CA LEU A 50 -6.17 -4.23 -0.56
C LEU A 50 -5.90 -3.47 -1.87
N ILE A 51 -4.64 -3.17 -2.16
CA ILE A 51 -4.24 -2.48 -3.39
C ILE A 51 -4.54 -3.36 -4.61
N ALA A 52 -4.17 -4.64 -4.56
CA ALA A 52 -4.40 -5.61 -5.61
C ALA A 52 -5.90 -5.74 -5.94
N ASP A 53 -6.73 -5.94 -4.92
CA ASP A 53 -8.19 -6.06 -5.06
C ASP A 53 -8.81 -4.78 -5.62
N SER A 54 -8.33 -3.61 -5.19
CA SER A 54 -8.86 -2.31 -5.64
C SER A 54 -8.48 -1.99 -7.09
N LEU A 55 -7.33 -2.50 -7.56
CA LEU A 55 -6.86 -2.33 -8.94
C LEU A 55 -7.26 -3.48 -9.87
N GLY A 56 -7.80 -4.58 -9.33
CA GLY A 56 -8.15 -5.77 -10.10
C GLY A 56 -6.95 -6.52 -10.67
N ILE A 57 -5.79 -6.42 -10.01
CA ILE A 57 -4.54 -7.09 -10.41
C ILE A 57 -4.16 -8.19 -9.40
N PRO A 58 -3.32 -9.16 -9.78
CA PRO A 58 -2.83 -10.16 -8.83
C PRO A 58 -1.98 -9.55 -7.72
N VAL A 59 -2.15 -10.01 -6.47
CA VAL A 59 -1.30 -9.59 -5.34
C VAL A 59 0.19 -9.87 -5.58
N SER A 60 0.51 -10.90 -6.37
CA SER A 60 1.89 -11.22 -6.77
C SER A 60 2.54 -10.11 -7.59
N GLU A 61 1.75 -9.34 -8.35
CA GLU A 61 2.25 -8.18 -9.10
C GLU A 61 2.65 -7.05 -8.14
N VAL A 62 1.78 -6.75 -7.16
CA VAL A 62 2.07 -5.78 -6.10
C VAL A 62 3.30 -6.19 -5.29
N TYR A 63 3.38 -7.46 -4.90
CA TYR A 63 4.52 -8.02 -4.19
C TYR A 63 5.81 -7.97 -5.02
N GLY A 64 5.71 -8.27 -6.32
CA GLY A 64 6.83 -8.16 -7.26
C GLY A 64 7.38 -6.73 -7.31
N VAL A 65 6.51 -5.72 -7.42
CA VAL A 65 6.91 -4.31 -7.38
C VAL A 65 7.53 -3.95 -6.01
N ALA A 66 6.93 -4.39 -4.92
CA ALA A 66 7.41 -4.07 -3.57
C ALA A 66 8.80 -4.67 -3.27
N THR A 67 9.10 -5.85 -3.83
CA THR A 67 10.42 -6.51 -3.70
C THR A 67 11.44 -6.03 -4.72
N PHE A 68 11.00 -5.66 -5.92
CA PHE A 68 11.87 -5.15 -6.98
C PHE A 68 12.38 -3.74 -6.68
N TYR A 69 11.51 -2.87 -6.15
CA TYR A 69 11.89 -1.51 -5.76
C TYR A 69 12.26 -1.48 -4.27
N GLY A 70 13.56 -1.45 -3.96
CA GLY A 70 14.09 -1.37 -2.59
C GLY A 70 13.69 -0.12 -1.79
N ASN A 71 12.93 0.80 -2.38
CA ASN A 71 12.34 1.95 -1.69
C ASN A 71 11.08 1.57 -0.89
N PHE A 72 10.49 0.40 -1.15
CA PHE A 72 9.35 -0.12 -0.38
C PHE A 72 9.83 -1.03 0.76
N SER A 73 9.23 -0.86 1.92
CA SER A 73 9.47 -1.65 3.13
C SER A 73 8.28 -2.58 3.31
N LEU A 74 8.52 -3.89 3.31
CA LEU A 74 7.46 -4.90 3.49
C LEU A 74 7.12 -5.11 4.97
N ASP A 75 8.10 -4.90 5.83
CA ASP A 75 7.98 -5.03 7.27
C ASP A 75 8.17 -3.67 7.93
N ALA A 76 7.61 -3.53 9.13
CA ALA A 76 7.93 -2.39 9.98
C ALA A 76 9.45 -2.38 10.20
N LYS A 77 10.13 -1.35 9.69
CA LYS A 77 11.57 -1.20 9.90
C LYS A 77 11.84 -1.20 11.40
N GLY A 78 12.38 -2.32 11.90
CA GLY A 78 13.02 -2.36 13.20
C GLY A 78 14.11 -1.31 13.21
N LYS A 79 14.08 -0.42 14.20
CA LYS A 79 15.14 0.57 14.42
C LYS A 79 16.47 -0.19 14.52
N TYR A 80 17.32 -0.04 13.50
CA TYR A 80 18.77 -0.12 13.69
C TYR A 80 19.28 1.31 13.81
#